data_AF-A0A1V0QZ14-F1
#
_entry.id   AF-A0A1V0QZ14-F1
#
_cell.length_a   1.000
_cell.length_b   1.000
_cell.length_c   1.000
_cell.angle_alpha   90.00
_cell.angle_beta   90.00
_cell.angle_gamma   90.00
#
_symmetry.space_group_name_H-M   'P 1'
#
loop_
_entity.id
_entity.type
_entity.pdbx_description
1 polymer ?
#
loop_
_entity_poly.entity_id
_entity_poly.type
_entity_poly.pdbx_seq_one_letter_code
_entity_poly.pdbx_strand_id
1 'polypeptide(L)'
;MFARPDSYSVVDRSDRGDRVTFETRDPAEAVGFAARLVRDQGAAQTKAGHVWSAEVETVLRGAGWYPGRNVDTTVWRERLEVDGFRIHSAAEDFLREFGGLTVVGGGSGITRAREPFELDPLLALGEGDRFGEWGEEIGHHLFPLGELDHGQAFIGLDERGELYVVVNWLARFGRMPEAMENLVLGVMPIRMPSSVQP
;
A
#
# COMPACT_ATOMS: atom_id res chain seq x y z
N MET A 1 -4.41 42.27 21.08
CA MET A 1 -2.99 42.20 21.52
C MET A 1 -2.73 40.77 21.93
N PHE A 2 -2.12 39.96 21.06
CA PHE A 2 -1.78 38.58 21.42
C PHE A 2 -0.41 38.60 22.13
N ALA A 3 -0.40 38.23 23.42
CA ALA A 3 0.84 38.05 24.16
C ALA A 3 1.66 36.94 23.50
N ARG A 4 2.93 37.23 23.16
CA ARG A 4 3.87 36.19 22.72
C ARG A 4 4.40 35.48 23.97
N PRO A 5 4.40 34.14 24.02
CA PRO A 5 5.08 33.39 25.07
C PRO A 5 6.57 33.77 25.12
N ASP A 6 7.14 33.87 26.32
CA ASP A 6 8.57 34.16 26.53
C ASP A 6 9.48 32.98 26.12
N SER A 7 8.90 31.80 25.89
CA SER A 7 9.58 30.58 25.45
C SER A 7 8.60 29.58 24.84
N TYR A 8 9.06 28.85 23.84
CA TYR A 8 8.40 27.72 23.21
C TYR A 8 9.20 26.45 23.50
N SER A 9 8.53 25.41 24.03
CA SER A 9 9.13 24.09 24.26
C SER A 9 8.46 23.05 23.36
N VAL A 10 9.24 22.35 22.54
CA VAL A 10 8.77 21.21 21.74
C VAL A 10 9.32 19.94 22.39
N VAL A 11 8.42 19.01 22.76
CA VAL A 11 8.76 17.73 23.38
C VAL A 11 8.40 16.61 22.43
N ASP A 12 9.35 15.72 22.15
CA ASP A 12 9.10 14.50 21.38
C ASP A 12 9.57 13.24 22.12
N ARG A 13 8.94 12.11 21.79
CA ARG A 13 9.34 10.77 22.25
C ARG A 13 9.91 9.99 21.07
N SER A 14 11.21 9.73 21.13
CA SER A 14 11.86 8.81 20.18
C SER A 14 11.43 7.35 20.42
N ASP A 15 11.56 6.49 19.40
CA ASP A 15 11.26 5.05 19.48
C ASP A 15 12.10 4.28 20.52
N ARG A 16 13.19 4.88 21.03
CA ARG A 16 14.01 4.32 22.13
C ARG A 16 13.54 4.75 23.53
N GLY A 17 12.48 5.54 23.63
CA GLY A 17 11.93 6.06 24.89
C GLY A 17 12.62 7.32 25.41
N ASP A 18 13.64 7.84 24.71
CA ASP A 18 14.34 9.07 25.11
C ASP A 18 13.51 10.31 24.76
N ARG A 19 13.36 11.22 25.73
CA ARG A 19 12.72 12.53 25.56
C ARG A 19 13.69 13.51 24.91
N VAL A 20 13.37 13.97 23.71
CA VAL A 20 14.06 15.09 23.07
C VAL A 20 13.26 16.36 23.36
N THR A 21 13.92 17.37 23.94
CA THR A 21 13.28 18.65 24.28
C THR A 21 14.05 19.78 23.61
N PHE A 22 13.34 20.67 22.90
CA PHE A 22 13.91 21.86 22.28
C PHE A 22 13.18 23.11 22.79
N GLU A 23 13.94 23.99 23.44
CA GLU A 23 13.44 25.27 23.97
C GLU A 23 14.02 26.43 23.15
N THR A 24 13.14 27.28 22.61
CA THR A 24 13.54 28.50 21.90
C THR A 24 12.59 29.65 22.20
N ARG A 25 13.06 30.89 22.08
CA ARG A 25 12.22 32.10 22.17
C ARG A 25 11.72 32.57 20.80
N ASP A 26 12.20 31.95 19.72
CA ASP A 26 11.79 32.25 18.35
C ASP A 26 10.72 31.25 17.86
N PRO A 27 9.49 31.70 17.58
CA PRO A 27 8.45 30.82 17.04
C PRO A 27 8.80 30.21 15.67
N ALA A 28 9.62 30.86 14.85
CA ALA A 28 10.02 30.32 13.55
C ALA A 28 10.95 29.10 13.70
N GLU A 29 11.85 29.13 14.69
CA GLU A 29 12.73 28.01 15.02
C GLU A 29 11.94 26.83 15.62
N ALA A 30 10.98 27.11 16.49
CA ALA A 30 10.11 26.08 17.08
C ALA A 30 9.31 25.34 16.00
N VAL A 31 8.74 26.09 15.04
CA VAL A 31 8.00 25.53 13.90
C VAL A 31 8.93 24.76 12.96
N GLY A 32 10.13 25.28 12.67
CA GLY A 32 11.12 24.59 11.86
C GLY A 32 11.57 23.26 12.47
N PHE A 33 11.79 23.23 13.79
CA PHE A 33 12.15 22.04 14.54
C PHE A 33 11.00 21.02 14.58
N ALA A 34 9.76 21.46 14.84
CA ALA A 34 8.58 20.60 14.79
C ALA A 34 8.34 20.02 13.39
N ALA A 35 8.49 20.82 12.33
CA ALA A 35 8.37 20.36 10.95
C ALA A 35 9.49 19.39 10.56
N ARG A 36 10.69 19.52 11.15
CA ARG A 36 11.76 18.53 10.98
C ARG A 36 11.44 17.25 11.73
N LEU A 37 10.99 17.32 12.98
CA LEU A 37 10.55 16.14 13.74
C LEU A 37 9.42 15.39 13.05
N VAL A 38 8.41 16.08 12.53
CA VAL A 38 7.31 15.44 11.79
C VAL A 38 7.81 14.79 10.48
N ARG A 39 8.80 15.38 9.80
CA ARG A 39 9.43 14.76 8.61
C ARG A 39 10.31 13.58 8.98
N ASP A 40 11.08 13.69 10.05
CA ASP A 40 11.95 12.63 10.55
C ASP A 40 11.11 11.48 11.12
N GLN A 41 9.97 11.75 11.75
CA GLN A 41 8.96 10.76 12.14
C GLN A 41 8.28 10.17 10.91
N GLY A 42 7.94 10.94 9.88
CA GLY A 42 7.44 10.40 8.61
C GLY A 42 8.43 9.51 7.87
N ALA A 43 9.74 9.75 8.05
CA ALA A 43 10.84 8.94 7.51
C ALA A 43 11.26 7.77 8.44
N ALA A 44 11.02 7.88 9.74
CA ALA A 44 11.28 6.83 10.74
C ALA A 44 10.08 5.89 10.95
N GLN A 45 8.85 6.33 10.63
CA GLN A 45 7.66 5.47 10.53
C GLN A 45 7.81 4.43 9.40
N THR A 46 8.81 4.57 8.54
CA THR A 46 9.12 3.64 7.45
C THR A 46 9.95 2.42 7.87
N LYS A 47 9.94 2.02 9.15
CA LYS A 47 10.53 0.73 9.57
C LYS A 47 9.98 0.10 10.85
N ALA A 48 8.77 0.47 11.28
CA ALA A 48 7.99 -0.38 12.17
C ALA A 48 7.08 -1.23 11.28
N GLY A 49 7.41 -2.51 11.09
CA GLY A 49 6.61 -3.41 10.27
C GLY A 49 5.14 -3.38 10.70
N HIS A 50 4.21 -3.44 9.73
CA HIS A 50 2.79 -3.47 10.03
C HIS A 50 2.47 -4.68 10.93
N VAL A 51 1.68 -4.44 11.98
CA VAL A 51 1.24 -5.51 12.90
C VAL A 51 0.02 -6.17 12.28
N TRP A 52 0.23 -7.31 11.65
CA TRP A 52 -0.83 -8.14 11.09
C TRP A 52 -1.65 -8.83 12.19
N SER A 53 -2.91 -9.15 11.89
CA SER A 53 -3.65 -10.13 12.66
C SER A 53 -2.93 -11.48 12.61
N ALA A 54 -3.05 -12.27 13.69
CA ALA A 54 -2.32 -13.55 13.79
C ALA A 54 -2.65 -14.51 12.63
N GLU A 55 -3.88 -14.45 12.12
CA GLU A 55 -4.31 -15.23 10.97
C GLU A 55 -3.64 -14.76 9.68
N VAL A 56 -3.65 -13.45 9.40
CA VAL A 56 -3.01 -12.88 8.21
C VAL A 56 -1.51 -13.10 8.24
N GLU A 57 -0.86 -12.92 9.39
CA GLU A 57 0.57 -13.21 9.53
C GLU A 57 0.88 -14.68 9.21
N THR A 58 0.05 -15.61 9.70
CA THR A 58 0.22 -17.04 9.43
C THR A 58 0.10 -17.34 7.94
N VAL A 59 -0.90 -16.78 7.25
CA VAL A 59 -1.11 -16.97 5.82
C VAL A 59 0.06 -16.40 5.02
N LEU A 60 0.45 -15.14 5.28
CA LEU A 60 1.55 -14.50 4.57
C LEU A 60 2.88 -15.24 4.78
N ARG A 61 3.19 -15.65 6.01
CA ARG A 61 4.37 -16.46 6.30
C ARG A 61 4.33 -17.82 5.61
N GLY A 62 3.15 -18.45 5.55
CA GLY A 62 2.93 -19.69 4.79
C GLY A 62 3.21 -19.55 3.30
N ALA A 63 2.95 -18.37 2.73
CA ALA A 63 3.27 -18.00 1.36
C ALA A 63 4.74 -17.57 1.14
N GLY A 64 5.55 -17.51 2.20
CA GLY A 64 6.98 -17.15 2.13
C GLY A 64 7.30 -15.70 2.48
N TRP A 65 6.34 -14.93 3.01
CA TRP A 65 6.61 -13.59 3.53
C TRP A 65 7.35 -13.65 4.88
N TYR A 66 8.18 -12.64 5.13
CA TYR A 66 8.79 -12.40 6.43
C TYR A 66 9.02 -10.89 6.63
N PRO A 67 9.01 -10.38 7.87
CA PRO A 67 9.26 -8.97 8.14
C PRO A 67 10.59 -8.50 7.55
N GLY A 68 10.56 -7.41 6.79
CA GLY A 68 11.74 -6.85 6.13
C GLY A 68 12.16 -7.57 4.84
N ARG A 69 11.31 -8.45 4.29
CA ARG A 69 11.47 -9.00 2.93
C ARG A 69 11.64 -7.85 1.92
N ASN A 70 12.62 -8.01 1.04
CA ASN A 70 12.97 -7.04 0.02
C ASN A 70 13.51 -7.78 -1.20
N VAL A 71 12.63 -8.06 -2.17
CA VAL A 71 12.97 -8.74 -3.43
C VAL A 71 13.33 -7.74 -4.52
N ASP A 72 14.15 -8.18 -5.48
CA ASP A 72 14.51 -7.37 -6.63
C ASP A 72 13.33 -7.25 -7.61
N THR A 73 12.91 -6.02 -7.87
CA THR A 73 11.78 -5.68 -8.75
C THR A 73 12.21 -5.36 -10.19
N THR A 74 13.52 -5.39 -10.48
CA THR A 74 14.08 -4.92 -11.76
C THR A 74 13.48 -5.65 -12.96
N VAL A 75 13.38 -6.98 -12.90
CA VAL A 75 12.82 -7.80 -13.99
C VAL A 75 11.35 -7.45 -14.26
N TRP A 76 10.56 -7.21 -13.21
CA TRP A 76 9.16 -6.80 -13.36
C TRP A 76 9.06 -5.43 -14.02
N ARG A 77 9.83 -4.45 -13.53
CA ARG A 77 9.86 -3.10 -14.11
C ARG A 77 10.18 -3.14 -15.61
N GLU A 78 11.30 -3.77 -15.98
CA GLU A 78 11.78 -3.78 -17.36
C GLU A 78 10.77 -4.40 -18.33
N ARG A 79 10.10 -5.48 -17.91
CA ARG A 79 9.11 -6.17 -18.76
C ARG A 79 7.80 -5.40 -18.87
N LEU A 80 7.33 -4.81 -17.77
CA LEU A 80 6.06 -4.08 -17.73
C LEU A 80 6.17 -2.72 -18.41
N GLU A 81 7.33 -2.06 -18.37
CA GLU A 81 7.57 -0.82 -19.12
C GLU A 81 7.42 -1.00 -20.64
N VAL A 82 7.76 -2.18 -21.17
CA VAL A 82 7.54 -2.51 -22.59
C VAL A 82 6.05 -2.64 -22.92
N ASP A 83 5.23 -3.06 -21.94
CA ASP A 83 3.78 -3.23 -22.07
C ASP A 83 3.00 -1.94 -21.75
N GLY A 84 3.70 -0.82 -21.51
CA GLY A 84 3.11 0.49 -21.25
C GLY A 84 2.86 0.81 -19.78
N PHE A 85 3.15 -0.12 -18.86
CA PHE A 85 3.04 0.12 -17.43
C PHE A 85 4.29 0.81 -16.88
N ARG A 86 4.11 1.95 -16.21
CA ARG A 86 5.20 2.60 -15.48
C ARG A 86 5.06 2.30 -13.99
N ILE A 87 6.07 1.66 -13.40
CA ILE A 87 6.03 1.41 -11.96
C ILE A 87 6.14 2.74 -11.18
N HIS A 88 5.24 2.94 -10.22
CA HIS A 88 5.32 4.04 -9.25
C HIS A 88 5.86 3.54 -7.91
N SER A 89 6.30 4.46 -7.03
CA SER A 89 6.98 4.11 -5.78
C SER A 89 6.15 3.19 -4.87
N ALA A 90 4.85 3.45 -4.73
CA ALA A 90 3.98 2.60 -3.90
C ALA A 90 3.91 1.14 -4.40
N ALA A 91 3.85 0.92 -5.72
CA ALA A 91 3.88 -0.42 -6.30
C ALA A 91 5.25 -1.07 -6.17
N GLU A 92 6.34 -0.30 -6.33
CA GLU A 92 7.68 -0.82 -6.14
C GLU A 92 7.93 -1.26 -4.69
N ASP A 93 7.53 -0.45 -3.72
CA ASP A 93 7.65 -0.79 -2.28
C ASP A 93 6.79 -1.99 -1.92
N PHE A 94 5.56 -2.06 -2.46
CA PHE A 94 4.70 -3.24 -2.32
C PHE A 94 5.38 -4.49 -2.89
N LEU A 95 5.90 -4.43 -4.12
CA LEU A 95 6.50 -5.59 -4.79
C LEU A 95 7.79 -6.05 -4.11
N ARG A 96 8.60 -5.14 -3.58
CA ARG A 96 9.76 -5.50 -2.75
C ARG A 96 9.36 -6.35 -1.55
N GLU A 97 8.24 -6.03 -0.91
CA GLU A 97 7.79 -6.75 0.27
C GLU A 97 6.99 -8.03 -0.07
N PHE A 98 6.06 -7.95 -1.01
CA PHE A 98 5.04 -8.99 -1.26
C PHE A 98 5.10 -9.62 -2.65
N GLY A 99 5.89 -9.09 -3.58
CA GLY A 99 5.96 -9.61 -4.94
C GLY A 99 6.46 -11.06 -4.96
N GLY A 100 5.88 -11.90 -5.80
CA GLY A 100 6.16 -13.34 -5.93
C GLY A 100 5.56 -14.21 -4.82
N LEU A 101 4.69 -13.68 -3.97
CA LEU A 101 3.92 -14.50 -3.02
C LEU A 101 2.70 -15.10 -3.72
N THR A 102 2.44 -16.38 -3.43
CA THR A 102 1.22 -17.08 -3.84
C THR A 102 0.47 -17.53 -2.59
N VAL A 103 -0.75 -17.04 -2.41
CA VAL A 103 -1.65 -17.44 -1.32
C VAL A 103 -2.69 -18.39 -1.87
N VAL A 104 -2.73 -19.59 -1.31
CA VAL A 104 -3.80 -20.54 -1.58
C VAL A 104 -5.09 -20.04 -0.93
N GLY A 105 -6.17 -19.99 -1.70
CA GLY A 105 -7.49 -19.65 -1.20
C GLY A 105 -8.13 -20.81 -0.44
N GLY A 106 -9.42 -20.66 -0.15
CA GLY A 106 -10.25 -21.71 0.43
C GLY A 106 -10.80 -21.36 1.81
N GLY A 107 -11.97 -21.92 2.09
CA GLY A 107 -12.71 -21.68 3.33
C GLY A 107 -13.52 -20.39 3.34
N SER A 108 -14.24 -20.19 4.43
CA SER A 108 -15.04 -19.00 4.66
C SER A 108 -14.14 -17.81 5.01
N GLY A 109 -14.30 -16.69 4.32
CA GLY A 109 -13.78 -15.39 4.77
C GLY A 109 -14.81 -14.63 5.59
N ILE A 110 -14.51 -13.38 5.92
CA ILE A 110 -15.35 -12.53 6.78
C ILE A 110 -16.70 -12.23 6.11
N THR A 111 -16.68 -11.88 4.82
CA THR A 111 -17.91 -11.55 4.07
C THR A 111 -18.02 -12.25 2.71
N ARG A 112 -16.94 -12.88 2.23
CA ARG A 112 -16.89 -13.70 1.01
C ARG A 112 -15.93 -14.87 1.26
N ALA A 113 -15.99 -15.92 0.43
CA ALA A 113 -14.95 -16.95 0.41
C ALA A 113 -13.56 -16.33 0.19
N ARG A 114 -12.53 -16.94 0.77
CA ARG A 114 -11.14 -16.54 0.53
C ARG A 114 -10.72 -17.06 -0.85
N GLU A 115 -10.36 -16.15 -1.73
CA GLU A 115 -9.96 -16.46 -3.11
C GLU A 115 -8.43 -16.60 -3.18
N PRO A 116 -7.88 -17.55 -3.97
CA PRO A 116 -6.44 -17.64 -4.17
C PRO A 116 -5.94 -16.39 -4.91
N PHE A 117 -4.71 -15.96 -4.62
CA PHE A 117 -4.08 -14.87 -5.36
C PHE A 117 -2.58 -15.08 -5.51
N GLU A 118 -2.03 -14.50 -6.56
CA GLU A 118 -0.61 -14.51 -6.87
C GLU A 118 -0.14 -13.09 -7.15
N LEU A 119 0.90 -12.66 -6.44
CA LEU A 119 1.47 -11.31 -6.53
C LEU A 119 2.64 -11.29 -7.52
N ASP A 120 2.43 -11.82 -8.73
CA ASP A 120 3.34 -11.65 -9.87
C ASP A 120 2.73 -10.68 -10.87
N PRO A 121 3.26 -9.44 -10.98
CA PRO A 121 2.68 -8.43 -11.86
C PRO A 121 2.80 -8.78 -13.35
N LEU A 122 3.65 -9.76 -13.73
CA LEU A 122 3.72 -10.23 -15.12
C LEU A 122 2.49 -11.04 -15.57
N LEU A 123 1.65 -11.49 -14.63
CA LEU A 123 0.40 -12.18 -14.96
C LEU A 123 -0.63 -11.24 -15.60
N ALA A 124 -0.44 -9.92 -15.48
CA ALA A 124 -1.28 -8.91 -16.10
C ALA A 124 -0.73 -8.38 -17.45
N LEU A 125 0.27 -9.04 -18.05
CA LEU A 125 0.75 -8.64 -19.37
C LEU A 125 -0.38 -8.69 -20.41
N GLY A 126 -0.49 -7.64 -21.22
CA GLY A 126 -1.57 -7.48 -22.21
C GLY A 126 -2.84 -6.83 -21.65
N GLU A 127 -2.88 -6.49 -20.36
CA GLU A 127 -4.02 -5.80 -19.73
C GLU A 127 -3.81 -4.27 -19.59
N GLY A 128 -2.81 -3.73 -20.29
CA GLY A 128 -2.48 -2.29 -20.30
C GLY A 128 -3.68 -1.39 -20.58
N ASP A 129 -4.47 -1.71 -21.60
CA ASP A 129 -5.66 -0.94 -21.97
C ASP A 129 -6.68 -0.89 -20.82
N ARG A 130 -6.98 -2.04 -20.21
CA ARG A 130 -7.96 -2.15 -19.11
C ARG A 130 -7.53 -1.36 -17.87
N PHE A 131 -6.26 -1.47 -17.49
CA PHE A 131 -5.72 -0.71 -16.36
C PHE A 131 -5.66 0.79 -16.66
N GLY A 132 -5.32 1.16 -17.90
CA GLY A 132 -5.33 2.54 -18.38
C GLY A 132 -6.72 3.16 -18.31
N GLU A 133 -7.72 2.50 -18.87
CA GLU A 133 -9.13 2.95 -18.86
C GLU A 133 -9.64 3.16 -17.43
N TRP A 134 -9.45 2.18 -16.53
CA TRP A 134 -9.85 2.34 -15.14
C TRP A 134 -9.06 3.43 -14.41
N GLY A 135 -7.76 3.56 -14.71
CA GLY A 135 -6.91 4.60 -14.14
C GLY A 135 -7.37 6.00 -14.53
N GLU A 136 -7.70 6.21 -15.80
CA GLU A 136 -8.29 7.45 -16.29
C GLU A 136 -9.63 7.74 -15.62
N GLU A 137 -10.49 6.72 -15.48
CA GLU A 137 -11.81 6.87 -14.87
C GLU A 137 -11.75 7.29 -13.40
N ILE A 138 -10.83 6.72 -12.62
CA ILE A 138 -10.66 7.09 -11.21
C ILE A 138 -9.69 8.26 -10.99
N GLY A 139 -9.03 8.74 -12.05
CA GLY A 139 -8.01 9.79 -11.98
C GLY A 139 -6.75 9.40 -11.22
N HIS A 140 -6.41 8.10 -11.19
CA HIS A 140 -5.24 7.54 -10.51
C HIS A 140 -4.48 6.59 -11.43
N HIS A 141 -3.18 6.44 -11.20
CA HIS A 141 -2.34 5.57 -11.99
C HIS A 141 -2.33 4.17 -11.39
N LEU A 142 -3.07 3.25 -12.01
CA LEU A 142 -3.12 1.86 -11.57
C LEU A 142 -1.94 1.06 -12.13
N PHE A 143 -1.24 0.37 -11.24
CA PHE A 143 -0.19 -0.58 -11.58
C PHE A 143 -0.60 -2.01 -11.20
N PRO A 144 -0.41 -3.01 -12.09
CA PRO A 144 -0.74 -4.39 -11.79
C PRO A 144 0.21 -4.98 -10.75
N LEU A 145 -0.34 -5.71 -9.79
CA LEU A 145 0.41 -6.45 -8.78
C LEU A 145 0.35 -7.97 -8.98
N GLY A 146 -0.64 -8.45 -9.74
CA GLY A 146 -0.83 -9.86 -10.07
C GLY A 146 -2.30 -10.22 -10.27
N GLU A 147 -2.69 -11.43 -9.92
CA GLU A 147 -4.03 -11.97 -10.19
C GLU A 147 -4.76 -12.49 -8.95
N LEU A 148 -6.08 -12.56 -9.07
CA LEU A 148 -7.01 -13.12 -8.10
C LEU A 148 -7.83 -14.23 -8.79
N ASP A 149 -8.04 -15.32 -8.08
CA ASP A 149 -8.81 -16.49 -8.49
C ASP A 149 -8.36 -17.06 -9.84
N HIS A 150 -7.06 -17.37 -9.99
CA HIS A 150 -6.50 -18.01 -11.19
C HIS A 150 -6.79 -17.23 -12.49
N GLY A 151 -6.57 -15.92 -12.46
CA GLY A 151 -6.74 -15.03 -13.60
C GLY A 151 -8.19 -14.61 -13.89
N GLN A 152 -9.15 -14.92 -13.02
CA GLN A 152 -10.52 -14.38 -13.16
C GLN A 152 -10.58 -12.86 -12.92
N ALA A 153 -9.65 -12.33 -12.13
CA ALA A 153 -9.50 -10.89 -11.90
C ALA A 153 -8.03 -10.53 -11.69
N PHE A 154 -7.72 -9.24 -11.81
CA PHE A 154 -6.38 -8.71 -11.53
C PHE A 154 -6.35 -7.88 -10.26
N ILE A 155 -5.19 -7.83 -9.61
CA ILE A 155 -4.94 -6.98 -8.45
C ILE A 155 -4.17 -5.76 -8.93
N GLY A 156 -4.69 -4.57 -8.63
CA GLY A 156 -4.06 -3.29 -8.96
C GLY A 156 -3.79 -2.45 -7.73
N LEU A 157 -2.79 -1.57 -7.80
CA LEU A 157 -2.49 -0.58 -6.77
C LEU A 157 -2.37 0.80 -7.41
N ASP A 158 -2.92 1.82 -6.77
CA ASP A 158 -2.69 3.20 -7.17
C ASP A 158 -1.45 3.81 -6.52
N GLU A 159 -1.04 5.00 -7.00
CA GLU A 159 0.09 5.74 -6.45
C GLU A 159 -0.09 6.19 -4.99
N ARG A 160 -1.31 6.08 -4.45
CA ARG A 160 -1.67 6.44 -3.08
C ARG A 160 -1.80 5.23 -2.15
N GLY A 161 -1.48 4.03 -2.64
CA GLY A 161 -1.50 2.77 -1.89
C GLY A 161 -2.89 2.16 -1.68
N GLU A 162 -3.90 2.56 -2.47
CA GLU A 162 -5.21 1.89 -2.48
C GLU A 162 -5.16 0.64 -3.37
N LEU A 163 -5.62 -0.50 -2.84
CA LEU A 163 -5.61 -1.80 -3.51
C LEU A 163 -6.97 -2.09 -4.16
N TYR A 164 -6.93 -2.59 -5.39
CA TYR A 164 -8.10 -2.80 -6.23
C TYR A 164 -8.18 -4.23 -6.77
N VAL A 165 -9.42 -4.68 -7.00
CA VAL A 165 -9.73 -5.76 -7.95
C VAL A 165 -10.14 -5.12 -9.26
N VAL A 166 -9.46 -5.49 -10.33
CA VAL A 166 -9.64 -4.97 -11.69
C VAL A 166 -10.21 -6.08 -12.58
N VAL A 167 -11.43 -5.86 -13.07
CA VAL A 167 -12.13 -6.70 -14.05
C VAL A 167 -12.74 -5.75 -15.10
N ASN A 168 -13.83 -6.15 -15.76
CA ASN A 168 -14.73 -5.21 -16.45
C ASN A 168 -15.54 -4.33 -15.48
N TRP A 169 -15.24 -4.40 -14.18
CA TRP A 169 -15.67 -3.50 -13.12
C TRP A 169 -14.49 -3.32 -12.16
N LEU A 170 -14.52 -2.24 -11.39
CA LEU A 170 -13.50 -1.93 -10.40
C LEU A 170 -14.08 -1.97 -8.98
N ALA A 171 -13.33 -2.52 -8.03
CA ALA A 171 -13.66 -2.44 -6.61
C ALA A 171 -12.38 -2.28 -5.79
N ARG A 172 -12.48 -1.63 -4.63
CA ARG A 172 -11.33 -1.36 -3.74
C ARG A 172 -11.41 -2.15 -2.45
N PHE A 173 -10.28 -2.65 -1.98
CA PHE A 173 -10.13 -3.29 -0.67
C PHE A 173 -9.80 -2.28 0.44
N GLY A 174 -9.34 -1.08 0.10
CA GLY A 174 -8.83 -0.11 1.07
C GLY A 174 -7.39 0.30 0.75
N ARG A 175 -6.77 1.02 1.68
CA ARG A 175 -5.35 1.40 1.61
C ARG A 175 -4.48 0.39 2.35
N MET A 176 -3.23 0.27 1.93
CA MET A 176 -2.23 -0.47 2.67
C MET A 176 -1.94 0.21 4.03
N PRO A 177 -1.72 -0.57 5.11
CA PRO A 177 -1.66 -2.03 5.14
C PRO A 177 -3.03 -2.75 5.22
N GLU A 178 -4.12 -2.06 5.59
CA GLU A 178 -5.42 -2.68 5.88
C GLU A 178 -6.01 -3.43 4.68
N ALA A 179 -5.69 -3.01 3.46
CA ALA A 179 -6.16 -3.68 2.25
C ALA A 179 -5.67 -5.13 2.13
N MET A 180 -4.46 -5.42 2.63
CA MET A 180 -3.91 -6.78 2.65
C MET A 180 -4.66 -7.67 3.65
N GLU A 181 -5.05 -7.14 4.83
CA GLU A 181 -5.92 -7.85 5.76
C GLU A 181 -7.25 -8.21 5.09
N ASN A 182 -7.86 -7.24 4.41
CA ASN A 182 -9.14 -7.42 3.74
C ASN A 182 -9.06 -8.48 2.61
N LEU A 183 -8.00 -8.43 1.81
CA LEU A 183 -7.75 -9.41 0.75
C LEU A 183 -7.60 -10.83 1.34
N VAL A 184 -6.70 -11.00 2.30
CA VAL A 184 -6.38 -12.32 2.89
C VAL A 184 -7.57 -12.90 3.66
N LEU A 185 -8.33 -12.08 4.38
CA LEU A 185 -9.45 -12.53 5.21
C LEU A 185 -10.76 -12.72 4.43
N GLY A 186 -10.79 -12.44 3.12
CA GLY A 186 -11.99 -12.57 2.29
C GLY A 186 -13.06 -11.53 2.65
N VAL A 187 -12.64 -10.27 2.77
CA VAL A 187 -13.55 -9.11 2.90
C VAL A 187 -13.98 -8.66 1.51
N MET A 188 -15.28 -8.41 1.34
CA MET A 188 -15.86 -8.00 0.07
C MET A 188 -15.36 -6.60 -0.28
N PRO A 189 -14.71 -6.41 -1.44
CA PRO A 189 -14.25 -5.09 -1.84
C PRO A 189 -15.45 -4.18 -2.16
N ILE A 190 -15.26 -2.88 -1.97
CA ILE A 190 -16.30 -1.88 -2.22
C ILE A 190 -16.28 -1.55 -3.71
N ARG A 191 -17.37 -1.85 -4.40
CA ARG A 191 -17.51 -1.59 -5.84
C ARG A 191 -17.45 -0.08 -6.12
N MET A 192 -16.61 0.29 -7.08
CA MET A 192 -16.53 1.66 -7.56
C MET A 192 -17.70 1.91 -8.54
N PRO A 193 -18.36 3.08 -8.45
CA PRO A 193 -19.34 3.45 -9.45
C PRO A 193 -18.62 3.61 -10.79
N SER A 194 -19.10 2.93 -11.83
CA SER A 194 -18.64 3.24 -13.18
C SER A 194 -19.42 4.44 -13.72
N SER A 195 -18.70 5.39 -14.29
CA SER A 195 -19.18 6.51 -15.08
C SER A 195 -19.75 6.07 -16.43
N VAL A 196 -19.42 4.85 -16.89
CA VAL A 196 -20.01 4.24 -18.08
C VAL A 196 -21.25 3.43 -17.68
N GLN A 197 -22.41 4.08 -17.73
CA GLN A 197 -23.70 3.37 -17.72
C GLN A 197 -23.92 2.71 -19.09
N PRO A 198 -24.31 1.43 -19.17
CA PRO A 198 -24.83 0.86 -20.41
C PRO A 198 -26.18 1.50 -20.81
#